data_AF-A0A958BAZ3-F1
#
_entry.id   AF-A0A958BAZ3-F1
#
_cell.length_a   1.000
_cell.length_b   1.000
_cell.length_c   1.000
_cell.angle_alpha   90.00
_cell.angle_beta   90.00
_cell.angle_gamma   90.00
#
_symmetry.space_group_name_H-M   'P 1'
#
loop_
_entity.id
_entity.type
_entity.pdbx_description
1 polymer ?
#
loop_
_entity_poly.entity_id
_entity_poly.type
_entity_poly.pdbx_seq_one_letter_code
_entity_poly.pdbx_strand_id
1 'polypeptide(L)'
;MAIEHTWHDILWREWHHTQDEDYAEQIYFALTKDNISQPDPTDVVQGRPLLPEVEAALRQGLRHGEALRKFWGRRIRLLDKAKTDYLSISRSTKDLNHVHWFRRFVARHILFEIGGHAVEALEEVAYGSNGFTAEEARWALYCIAADTTARLSAAPESWMCPDCWVGCGPLWIDRPWRRDWQFYGCRTCRRSHQLLHRTEAMVAVLDNKAKGFTVKDGVIRAQWFTRRTLFDFDRVEILRATDEEVERFAVQVGNDTDAVRRPRYPTIHCTIAPECQLSTNTLRILQNSFGHVEQIPL
;
A
#
# COMPACT_ATOMS: atom_id res chain seq x y z
N MET A 1 29.80 -6.16 -1.28
CA MET A 1 29.53 -5.15 -2.32
C MET A 1 28.37 -5.68 -3.14
N ALA A 2 27.26 -4.94 -3.24
CA ALA A 2 26.18 -5.32 -4.15
C ALA A 2 26.68 -5.08 -5.60
N ILE A 3 26.50 -6.05 -6.49
CA ILE A 3 26.78 -5.86 -7.92
C ILE A 3 25.70 -4.90 -8.44
N GLU A 4 26.10 -3.72 -8.90
CA GLU A 4 25.18 -2.82 -9.59
C GLU A 4 24.87 -3.41 -10.97
N HIS A 5 23.63 -3.84 -11.16
CA HIS A 5 23.16 -4.31 -12.46
C HIS A 5 22.97 -3.14 -13.42
N THR A 6 23.44 -3.29 -14.65
CA THR A 6 23.16 -2.30 -15.68
C THR A 6 21.71 -2.42 -16.13
N TRP A 7 21.18 -1.37 -16.77
CA TRP A 7 19.81 -1.40 -17.29
C TRP A 7 19.61 -2.50 -18.35
N HIS A 8 20.62 -2.84 -19.14
CA HIS A 8 20.48 -3.89 -20.14
C HIS A 8 20.46 -5.28 -19.49
N ASP A 9 21.22 -5.52 -18.43
CA ASP A 9 21.16 -6.78 -17.67
C ASP A 9 19.76 -7.04 -17.13
N ILE A 10 19.11 -5.99 -16.60
CA ILE A 10 17.73 -6.05 -16.10
C ILE A 10 16.76 -6.43 -17.23
N LEU A 11 16.87 -5.79 -18.40
CA LEU A 11 15.98 -6.09 -19.52
C LEU A 11 16.22 -7.49 -20.11
N TRP A 12 17.48 -7.96 -20.16
CA TRP A 12 17.80 -9.32 -20.58
C TRP A 12 17.25 -10.37 -19.61
N ARG A 13 17.34 -10.14 -18.29
CA ARG A 13 16.71 -11.01 -17.27
C ARG A 13 15.20 -11.02 -17.39
N GLU A 14 14.56 -9.87 -17.62
CA GLU A 14 13.11 -9.82 -17.83
C GLU A 14 12.70 -10.58 -19.10
N TRP A 15 13.43 -10.42 -20.21
CA TRP A 15 13.22 -11.19 -21.44
C TRP A 15 13.33 -12.70 -21.19
N HIS A 16 14.32 -13.13 -20.41
CA HIS A 16 14.57 -14.55 -20.15
C HIS A 16 13.51 -15.20 -19.27
N HIS A 17 12.96 -14.47 -18.29
CA HIS A 17 12.08 -15.03 -17.27
C HIS A 17 10.58 -14.77 -17.48
N THR A 18 10.20 -13.76 -18.27
CA THR A 18 8.80 -13.47 -18.55
C THR A 18 8.13 -14.64 -19.30
N GLN A 19 6.89 -14.98 -18.93
CA GLN A 19 6.07 -15.97 -19.65
C GLN A 19 5.23 -15.33 -20.77
N ASP A 20 5.25 -14.00 -20.88
CA ASP A 20 4.63 -13.24 -21.95
C ASP A 20 5.56 -13.19 -23.17
N GLU A 21 5.40 -14.13 -24.11
CA GLU A 21 6.24 -14.28 -25.31
C GLU A 21 6.23 -13.04 -26.22
N ASP A 22 5.05 -12.47 -26.47
CA ASP A 22 4.91 -11.26 -27.30
C ASP A 22 5.70 -10.09 -26.70
N TYR A 23 5.62 -9.92 -25.38
CA TYR A 23 6.36 -8.89 -24.65
C TYR A 23 7.86 -9.18 -24.64
N ALA A 24 8.25 -10.44 -24.45
CA ALA A 24 9.64 -10.87 -24.54
C ALA A 24 10.24 -10.50 -25.90
N GLU A 25 9.56 -10.83 -27.00
CA GLU A 25 9.98 -10.49 -28.35
C GLU A 25 10.21 -8.98 -28.51
N GLN A 26 9.37 -8.15 -27.91
CA GLN A 26 9.53 -6.69 -27.96
C GLN A 26 10.76 -6.18 -27.20
N ILE A 27 11.13 -6.82 -26.08
CA ILE A 27 12.38 -6.51 -25.38
C ILE A 27 13.57 -6.92 -26.27
N TYR A 28 13.58 -8.17 -26.73
CA TYR A 28 14.65 -8.73 -27.55
C TYR A 28 14.93 -7.88 -28.79
N PHE A 29 13.87 -7.52 -29.53
CA PHE A 29 13.98 -6.69 -30.71
C PHE A 29 14.56 -5.30 -30.42
N ALA A 30 14.18 -4.70 -29.29
CA ALA A 30 14.69 -3.39 -28.91
C ALA A 30 16.18 -3.45 -28.54
N LEU A 31 16.60 -4.48 -27.78
CA LEU A 31 18.00 -4.65 -27.35
C LEU A 31 18.93 -4.97 -28.53
N THR A 32 18.53 -5.92 -29.38
CA THR A 32 19.35 -6.33 -30.53
C THR A 32 19.52 -5.24 -31.58
N LYS A 33 18.48 -4.41 -31.82
CA LYS A 33 18.57 -3.29 -32.76
C LYS A 33 19.54 -2.18 -32.33
N ASP A 34 19.74 -2.02 -31.04
CA ASP A 34 20.74 -1.09 -30.49
C ASP A 34 22.13 -1.78 -30.33
N ASN A 35 22.34 -2.96 -30.93
CA ASN A 35 23.57 -3.78 -30.85
C ASN A 35 24.00 -4.11 -29.40
N ILE A 36 23.03 -4.27 -28.50
CA ILE A 36 23.31 -4.62 -27.10
C ILE A 36 23.50 -6.13 -27.03
N SER A 37 24.72 -6.56 -26.70
CA SER A 37 25.04 -7.97 -26.54
C SER A 37 24.27 -8.58 -25.36
N GLN A 38 23.92 -9.85 -25.49
CA GLN A 38 23.37 -10.64 -24.40
C GLN A 38 24.47 -10.88 -23.36
N PRO A 39 24.19 -10.74 -22.05
CA PRO A 39 25.12 -11.12 -21.01
C PRO A 39 25.44 -12.63 -21.07
N ASP A 40 26.54 -13.04 -20.45
CA ASP A 40 26.87 -14.46 -20.33
C ASP A 40 25.69 -15.20 -19.66
N PRO A 41 25.23 -16.36 -20.17
CA PRO A 41 24.14 -17.11 -19.54
C PRO A 41 24.37 -17.40 -18.05
N THR A 42 25.62 -17.49 -17.61
CA THR A 42 25.98 -17.67 -16.20
C THR A 42 25.70 -16.43 -15.33
N ASP A 43 25.61 -15.24 -15.93
CA ASP A 43 25.21 -13.99 -15.25
C ASP A 43 23.68 -13.86 -15.13
N VAL A 44 22.91 -14.65 -15.90
CA VAL A 44 21.43 -14.65 -15.92
C VAL A 44 20.84 -15.58 -14.85
N VAL A 45 21.65 -16.16 -13.97
CA VAL A 45 21.17 -17.05 -12.89
C VAL A 45 20.24 -16.34 -11.89
N GLN A 46 20.26 -15.01 -11.87
CA GLN A 46 19.37 -14.22 -11.05
C GLN A 46 17.93 -14.25 -11.58
N GLY A 47 16.96 -14.50 -10.70
CA GLY A 47 15.54 -14.58 -11.05
C GLY A 47 14.97 -13.32 -11.71
N ARG A 48 13.68 -13.35 -12.07
CA ARG A 48 13.01 -12.22 -12.73
C ARG A 48 13.18 -10.89 -11.95
N PRO A 49 13.52 -9.77 -12.61
CA PRO A 49 13.68 -8.46 -11.97
C PRO A 49 12.34 -7.84 -11.61
N LEU A 50 12.26 -7.13 -10.50
CA LEU A 50 11.05 -6.48 -9.98
C LEU A 50 10.48 -5.47 -10.98
N LEU A 51 9.16 -5.26 -10.95
CA LEU A 51 8.49 -4.30 -11.86
C LEU A 51 9.10 -2.89 -11.82
N PRO A 52 9.44 -2.29 -10.65
CA PRO A 52 10.16 -1.02 -10.61
C PRO A 52 11.52 -1.04 -11.30
N GLU A 53 12.25 -2.15 -11.19
CA GLU A 53 13.56 -2.32 -11.81
C GLU A 53 13.42 -2.36 -13.34
N VAL A 54 12.44 -3.12 -13.84
CA VAL A 54 12.12 -3.18 -15.28
C VAL A 54 11.72 -1.81 -15.81
N GLU A 55 10.84 -1.08 -15.11
CA GLU A 55 10.42 0.25 -15.52
C GLU A 55 11.59 1.24 -15.52
N ALA A 56 12.43 1.24 -14.49
CA ALA A 56 13.62 2.08 -14.40
C ALA A 56 14.63 1.74 -15.52
N ALA A 57 14.85 0.46 -15.79
CA ALA A 57 15.73 -0.01 -16.85
C ALA A 57 15.24 0.43 -18.24
N LEU A 58 13.94 0.31 -18.51
CA LEU A 58 13.34 0.83 -19.75
C LEU A 58 13.58 2.34 -19.89
N ARG A 59 13.31 3.13 -18.84
CA ARG A 59 13.53 4.58 -18.86
C ARG A 59 14.99 4.95 -19.07
N GLN A 60 15.92 4.24 -18.45
CA GLN A 60 17.34 4.43 -18.68
C GLN A 60 17.71 4.08 -20.13
N GLY A 61 17.24 2.96 -20.65
CA GLY A 61 17.44 2.54 -22.04
C GLY A 61 16.97 3.58 -23.06
N LEU A 62 15.84 4.26 -22.84
CA LEU A 62 15.35 5.35 -23.70
C LEU A 62 16.35 6.51 -23.88
N ARG A 63 17.23 6.73 -22.88
CA ARG A 63 18.26 7.78 -22.92
C ARG A 63 19.45 7.35 -23.78
N HIS A 64 19.74 6.06 -23.86
CA HIS A 64 20.96 5.54 -24.49
C HIS A 64 20.74 4.91 -25.88
N GLY A 65 19.59 4.28 -26.14
CA GLY A 65 19.32 3.55 -27.38
C GLY A 65 18.33 4.25 -28.32
N GLU A 66 18.63 4.31 -29.62
CA GLU A 66 17.74 4.92 -30.61
C GLU A 66 16.52 4.02 -30.87
N ALA A 67 16.74 2.71 -31.01
CA ALA A 67 15.67 1.75 -31.25
C ALA A 67 14.73 1.67 -30.03
N LEU A 68 15.28 1.60 -28.82
CA LEU A 68 14.52 1.71 -27.57
C LEU A 68 13.70 3.00 -27.54
N ARG A 69 14.30 4.16 -27.84
CA ARG A 69 13.59 5.44 -27.83
C ARG A 69 12.43 5.46 -28.82
N LYS A 70 12.65 4.99 -30.05
CA LYS A 70 11.65 4.93 -31.12
C LYS A 70 10.50 3.99 -30.77
N PHE A 71 10.82 2.83 -30.21
CA PHE A 71 9.83 1.78 -29.95
C PHE A 71 9.13 1.94 -28.59
N TRP A 72 9.89 2.12 -27.51
CA TRP A 72 9.37 2.18 -26.14
C TRP A 72 8.98 3.59 -25.70
N GLY A 73 9.51 4.65 -26.31
CA GLY A 73 9.27 6.02 -25.86
C GLY A 73 7.79 6.41 -25.82
N ARG A 74 7.01 6.04 -26.84
CA ARG A 74 5.54 6.25 -26.84
C ARG A 74 4.84 5.40 -25.79
N ARG A 75 5.30 4.17 -25.58
CA ARG A 75 4.68 3.19 -24.68
C ARG A 75 4.87 3.56 -23.21
N ILE A 76 6.07 4.02 -22.84
CA ILE A 76 6.32 4.55 -21.49
C ILE A 76 5.44 5.78 -21.21
N ARG A 77 5.28 6.70 -22.17
CA ARG A 77 4.34 7.83 -22.01
C ARG A 77 2.89 7.39 -21.83
N LEU A 78 2.47 6.32 -22.52
CA LEU A 78 1.13 5.77 -22.35
C LEU A 78 0.96 5.06 -21.00
N LEU A 79 2.00 4.40 -20.50
CA LEU A 79 2.03 3.86 -19.14
C LEU A 79 1.91 4.99 -18.11
N ASP A 80 2.69 6.06 -18.25
CA ASP A 80 2.63 7.23 -17.37
C ASP A 80 1.21 7.81 -17.32
N LYS A 81 0.59 7.98 -18.49
CA LYS A 81 -0.80 8.41 -18.59
C LYS A 81 -1.77 7.42 -17.92
N ALA A 82 -1.57 6.12 -18.11
CA ALA A 82 -2.43 5.11 -17.47
C ALA A 82 -2.32 5.14 -15.94
N LYS A 83 -1.12 5.42 -15.40
CA LYS A 83 -0.90 5.58 -13.96
C LYS A 83 -1.63 6.80 -13.40
N THR A 84 -1.70 7.90 -14.16
CA THR A 84 -2.46 9.10 -13.76
C THR A 84 -3.97 8.95 -13.92
N ASP A 85 -4.42 8.18 -14.92
CA ASP A 85 -5.84 8.02 -15.25
C ASP A 85 -6.57 7.04 -14.30
N TYR A 86 -5.88 6.49 -13.28
CA TYR A 86 -6.41 5.57 -12.27
C TYR A 86 -7.28 4.45 -12.85
N LEU A 87 -6.70 3.59 -13.70
CA LEU A 87 -7.41 2.40 -14.16
C LEU A 87 -7.82 1.53 -12.95
N SER A 88 -9.08 1.10 -12.92
CA SER A 88 -9.61 0.30 -11.82
C SER A 88 -8.90 -1.06 -11.71
N ILE A 89 -8.85 -1.60 -10.50
CA ILE A 89 -8.30 -2.94 -10.21
C ILE A 89 -8.98 -3.99 -11.10
N SER A 90 -10.31 -3.96 -11.20
CA SER A 90 -11.08 -4.91 -12.02
C SER A 90 -10.74 -4.83 -13.51
N ARG A 91 -10.52 -3.63 -14.05
CA ARG A 91 -10.10 -3.49 -15.45
C ARG A 91 -8.69 -4.02 -15.66
N SER A 92 -7.77 -3.63 -14.79
CA SER A 92 -6.36 -4.01 -14.91
C SER A 92 -6.16 -5.53 -14.76
N THR A 93 -6.87 -6.18 -13.83
CA THR A 93 -6.85 -7.65 -13.69
C THR A 93 -7.38 -8.36 -14.93
N LYS A 94 -8.46 -7.87 -15.55
CA LYS A 94 -8.94 -8.38 -16.85
C LYS A 94 -7.91 -8.19 -17.96
N ASP A 95 -7.26 -7.03 -18.00
CA ASP A 95 -6.27 -6.70 -19.03
C ASP A 95 -4.97 -7.53 -18.89
N LEU A 96 -4.73 -8.24 -17.78
CA LEU A 96 -3.64 -9.23 -17.67
C LEU A 96 -3.76 -10.37 -18.68
N ASN A 97 -5.00 -10.76 -19.04
CA ASN A 97 -5.26 -11.81 -20.04
C ASN A 97 -5.53 -11.22 -21.44
N HIS A 98 -5.25 -9.94 -21.67
CA HIS A 98 -5.58 -9.28 -22.93
C HIS A 98 -4.71 -9.79 -24.08
N VAL A 99 -5.26 -9.95 -25.29
CA VAL A 99 -4.53 -10.49 -26.46
C VAL A 99 -3.31 -9.66 -26.86
N HIS A 100 -3.39 -8.34 -26.68
CA HIS A 100 -2.32 -7.42 -27.00
C HIS A 100 -1.38 -7.22 -25.80
N TRP A 101 -0.11 -7.63 -25.94
CA TRP A 101 0.94 -7.58 -24.91
C TRP A 101 1.05 -6.24 -24.18
N PHE A 102 0.95 -5.11 -24.92
CA PHE A 102 1.12 -3.81 -24.29
C PHE A 102 0.03 -3.51 -23.24
N ARG A 103 -1.19 -4.05 -23.40
CA ARG A 103 -2.21 -3.92 -22.36
C ARG A 103 -1.89 -4.75 -21.13
N ARG A 104 -1.35 -5.96 -21.30
CA ARG A 104 -0.85 -6.80 -20.20
C ARG A 104 0.29 -6.11 -19.45
N PHE A 105 1.24 -5.53 -20.20
CA PHE A 105 2.33 -4.72 -19.68
C PHE A 105 1.82 -3.52 -18.86
N VAL A 106 0.85 -2.76 -19.36
CA VAL A 106 0.27 -1.64 -18.60
C VAL A 106 -0.46 -2.16 -17.36
N ALA A 107 -1.31 -3.18 -17.51
CA ALA A 107 -2.08 -3.76 -16.42
C ALA A 107 -1.22 -4.17 -15.22
N ARG A 108 -0.12 -4.90 -15.44
CA ARG A 108 0.75 -5.34 -14.33
C ARG A 108 1.44 -4.16 -13.61
N HIS A 109 1.86 -3.13 -14.34
CA HIS A 109 2.48 -1.95 -13.72
C HIS A 109 1.45 -1.12 -12.95
N ILE A 110 0.20 -1.05 -13.42
CA ILE A 110 -0.88 -0.39 -12.69
C ILE A 110 -1.24 -1.16 -11.42
N LEU A 111 -1.37 -2.49 -11.50
CA LEU A 111 -1.67 -3.31 -10.32
C LEU A 111 -0.55 -3.20 -9.28
N PHE A 112 0.70 -3.16 -9.72
CA PHE A 112 1.83 -2.84 -8.84
C PHE A 112 1.75 -1.43 -8.24
N GLU A 113 1.44 -0.40 -9.05
CA GLU A 113 1.29 0.99 -8.59
C GLU A 113 0.13 1.18 -7.60
N ILE A 114 -0.91 0.35 -7.69
CA ILE A 114 -1.99 0.30 -6.71
C ILE A 114 -1.51 -0.36 -5.39
N GLY A 115 -0.51 -1.22 -5.47
CA GLY A 115 0.12 -1.87 -4.33
C GLY A 115 -0.79 -2.88 -3.64
N GLY A 116 -0.75 -2.91 -2.30
CA GLY A 116 -1.45 -3.90 -1.49
C GLY A 116 -2.97 -3.92 -1.65
N HIS A 117 -3.58 -2.85 -2.16
CA HIS A 117 -5.02 -2.82 -2.46
C HIS A 117 -5.39 -3.71 -3.67
N ALA A 118 -4.43 -4.04 -4.54
CA ALA A 118 -4.63 -4.96 -5.67
C ALA A 118 -4.48 -6.44 -5.30
N VAL A 119 -4.00 -6.77 -4.08
CA VAL A 119 -3.61 -8.13 -3.69
C VAL A 119 -4.77 -9.13 -3.82
N GLU A 120 -5.95 -8.81 -3.28
CA GLU A 120 -7.09 -9.75 -3.30
C GLU A 120 -7.50 -10.13 -4.73
N ALA A 121 -7.60 -9.14 -5.63
CA ALA A 121 -7.94 -9.39 -7.03
C ALA A 121 -6.82 -10.13 -7.78
N LEU A 122 -5.56 -9.93 -7.39
CA LEU A 122 -4.43 -10.68 -7.94
C LEU A 122 -4.40 -12.13 -7.42
N GLU A 123 -4.77 -12.39 -6.16
CA GLU A 123 -4.89 -13.75 -5.59
C GLU A 123 -5.96 -14.55 -6.35
N GLU A 124 -7.11 -13.93 -6.64
CA GLU A 124 -8.17 -14.55 -7.44
C GLU A 124 -7.65 -14.97 -8.83
N VAL A 125 -6.89 -14.11 -9.52
CA VAL A 125 -6.31 -14.44 -10.83
C VAL A 125 -5.20 -15.49 -10.70
N ALA A 126 -4.32 -15.37 -9.70
CA ALA A 126 -3.16 -16.24 -9.49
C ALA A 126 -3.53 -17.70 -9.17
N TYR A 127 -4.67 -17.91 -8.51
CA TYR A 127 -5.11 -19.22 -8.03
C TYR A 127 -6.40 -19.72 -8.69
N GLY A 128 -7.18 -18.84 -9.32
CA GLY A 128 -8.38 -19.21 -10.08
C GLY A 128 -8.13 -19.46 -11.57
N SER A 129 -6.97 -19.07 -12.10
CA SER A 129 -6.59 -19.25 -13.51
C SER A 129 -5.37 -20.17 -13.66
N ASN A 130 -5.14 -20.64 -14.90
CA ASN A 130 -3.96 -21.41 -15.28
C ASN A 130 -3.18 -20.68 -16.39
N GLY A 131 -1.95 -21.12 -16.65
CA GLY A 131 -1.11 -20.59 -17.72
C GLY A 131 -0.47 -19.25 -17.38
N PHE A 132 -0.07 -18.50 -18.43
CA PHE A 132 0.77 -17.32 -18.27
C PHE A 132 0.11 -16.22 -17.40
N THR A 133 -1.20 -16.02 -17.50
CA THR A 133 -1.92 -14.99 -16.73
C THR A 133 -1.81 -15.23 -15.22
N ALA A 134 -1.88 -16.50 -14.80
CA ALA A 134 -1.69 -16.87 -13.40
C ALA A 134 -0.25 -16.61 -12.93
N GLU A 135 0.74 -16.89 -13.79
CA GLU A 135 2.15 -16.61 -13.48
C GLU A 135 2.44 -15.10 -13.40
N GLU A 136 1.89 -14.28 -14.30
CA GLU A 136 2.02 -12.82 -14.24
C GLU A 136 1.35 -12.24 -12.98
N ALA A 137 0.20 -12.78 -12.57
CA ALA A 137 -0.45 -12.37 -11.33
C ALA A 137 0.38 -12.73 -10.09
N ARG A 138 0.94 -13.94 -10.03
CA ARG A 138 1.86 -14.35 -8.95
C ARG A 138 3.12 -13.50 -8.93
N TRP A 139 3.64 -13.17 -10.10
CA TRP A 139 4.79 -12.28 -10.21
C TRP A 139 4.49 -10.87 -9.70
N ALA A 140 3.33 -10.31 -10.02
CA ALA A 140 2.90 -9.01 -9.50
C ALA A 140 2.72 -9.03 -7.97
N LEU A 141 2.13 -10.10 -7.41
CA LEU A 141 2.03 -10.30 -5.97
C LEU A 141 3.40 -10.33 -5.30
N TYR A 142 4.36 -11.07 -5.87
CA TYR A 142 5.73 -11.10 -5.38
C TYR A 142 6.38 -9.71 -5.42
N CYS A 143 6.19 -8.95 -6.50
CA CYS A 143 6.71 -7.59 -6.62
C CYS A 143 6.16 -6.67 -5.53
N ILE A 144 4.86 -6.73 -5.25
CA ILE A 144 4.22 -5.96 -4.18
C ILE A 144 4.80 -6.36 -2.81
N ALA A 145 4.94 -7.65 -2.55
CA ALA A 145 5.52 -8.16 -1.30
C ALA A 145 6.96 -7.69 -1.10
N ALA A 146 7.81 -7.84 -2.12
CA ALA A 146 9.21 -7.42 -2.08
C ALA A 146 9.36 -5.91 -1.90
N ASP A 147 8.65 -5.11 -2.70
CA ASP A 147 8.71 -3.63 -2.64
C ASP A 147 8.23 -3.10 -1.27
N THR A 148 7.07 -3.56 -0.81
CA THR A 148 6.51 -3.06 0.46
C THR A 148 7.35 -3.50 1.65
N THR A 149 7.94 -4.70 1.62
CA THR A 149 8.90 -5.13 2.63
C THR A 149 10.12 -4.22 2.64
N ALA A 150 10.71 -3.93 1.49
CA ALA A 150 11.88 -3.05 1.40
C ALA A 150 11.60 -1.63 1.92
N ARG A 151 10.42 -1.07 1.62
CA ARG A 151 10.08 0.31 1.99
C ARG A 151 9.54 0.48 3.41
N LEU A 152 8.75 -0.48 3.90
CA LEU A 152 7.88 -0.27 5.07
C LEU A 152 8.23 -1.16 6.28
N SER A 153 8.98 -2.25 6.09
CA SER A 153 9.21 -3.23 7.17
C SER A 153 10.08 -2.71 8.31
N ALA A 154 10.90 -1.68 8.07
CA ALA A 154 11.81 -1.14 9.09
C ALA A 154 11.09 -0.42 10.24
N ALA A 155 9.93 0.19 9.96
CA ALA A 155 9.14 0.93 10.95
C ALA A 155 7.65 0.99 10.51
N PRO A 156 6.95 -0.15 10.43
CA PRO A 156 5.58 -0.20 9.91
C PRO A 156 4.60 0.68 10.71
N GLU A 157 4.81 0.81 12.01
CA GLU A 157 4.01 1.65 12.91
C GLU A 157 4.13 3.16 12.62
N SER A 158 5.20 3.59 11.95
CA SER A 158 5.40 4.99 11.54
C SER A 158 4.63 5.37 10.28
N TRP A 159 3.94 4.43 9.63
CA TRP A 159 3.17 4.67 8.42
C TRP A 159 1.67 4.55 8.67
N MET A 160 0.89 5.42 8.04
CA MET A 160 -0.57 5.44 8.19
C MET A 160 -1.28 5.61 6.86
N CYS A 161 -2.42 4.94 6.71
CA CYS A 161 -3.27 5.16 5.54
C CYS A 161 -3.98 6.52 5.63
N PRO A 162 -3.89 7.39 4.60
CA PRO A 162 -4.59 8.69 4.60
C PRO A 162 -6.11 8.55 4.59
N ASP A 163 -6.64 7.43 4.09
CA ASP A 163 -8.08 7.21 3.97
C ASP A 163 -8.65 6.53 5.19
N CYS A 164 -7.96 5.54 5.77
CA CYS A 164 -8.44 4.77 6.92
C CYS A 164 -7.97 5.31 8.27
N TRP A 165 -6.84 6.01 8.30
CA TRP A 165 -6.16 6.50 9.52
C TRP A 165 -5.69 5.35 10.43
N VAL A 166 -5.60 4.16 9.84
CA VAL A 166 -5.07 2.96 10.46
C VAL A 166 -3.63 2.78 10.01
N GLY A 167 -2.78 2.39 10.95
CA GLY A 167 -1.36 2.15 10.75
C GLY A 167 -1.09 1.05 9.74
N CYS A 168 0.11 1.07 9.18
CA CYS A 168 0.62 -0.02 8.39
C CYS A 168 0.99 -1.21 9.29
N GLY A 169 0.88 -2.41 8.76
CA GLY A 169 1.32 -3.62 9.43
C GLY A 169 1.60 -4.73 8.43
N PRO A 170 2.18 -5.85 8.90
CA PRO A 170 2.37 -7.02 8.08
C PRO A 170 1.02 -7.65 7.73
N LEU A 171 0.89 -8.03 6.47
CA LEU A 171 -0.24 -8.76 5.90
C LEU A 171 0.32 -9.96 5.14
N TRP A 172 -0.50 -10.98 4.96
CA TRP A 172 -0.10 -12.24 4.34
C TRP A 172 -0.92 -12.51 3.08
N ILE A 173 -0.23 -12.98 2.05
CA ILE A 173 -0.81 -13.50 0.81
C ILE A 173 -0.83 -15.01 0.98
N ASP A 174 -2.04 -15.59 1.03
CA ASP A 174 -2.22 -17.02 1.24
C ASP A 174 -1.73 -17.77 0.01
N ARG A 175 -0.91 -18.81 0.23
CA ARG A 175 -0.42 -19.68 -0.84
C ARG A 175 -0.82 -21.11 -0.50
N PRO A 176 -1.82 -21.71 -1.20
CA PRO A 176 -2.37 -23.01 -0.83
C PRO A 176 -1.37 -24.19 -0.76
N TRP A 177 -0.13 -24.01 -1.24
CA TRP A 177 0.88 -25.06 -1.36
C TRP A 177 2.32 -24.62 -0.99
N ARG A 178 2.53 -23.43 -0.42
CA ARG A 178 3.87 -22.89 -0.08
C ARG A 178 3.79 -21.98 1.15
N ARG A 179 4.93 -21.59 1.72
CA ARG A 179 4.99 -20.57 2.81
C ARG A 179 4.32 -19.29 2.35
N ASP A 180 3.58 -18.55 3.17
CA ASP A 180 2.95 -17.31 2.71
C ASP A 180 3.96 -16.23 2.29
N TRP A 181 3.54 -15.31 1.41
CA TRP A 181 4.30 -14.07 1.18
C TRP A 181 3.81 -13.00 2.15
N GLN A 182 4.75 -12.35 2.82
CA GLN A 182 4.46 -11.18 3.64
C GLN A 182 4.56 -9.92 2.79
N PHE A 183 3.59 -9.02 2.95
CA PHE A 183 3.66 -7.66 2.43
C PHE A 183 3.24 -6.68 3.52
N TYR A 184 3.52 -5.40 3.31
CA TYR A 184 3.18 -4.35 4.28
C TYR A 184 2.16 -3.39 3.67
N GLY A 185 1.09 -3.12 4.41
CA GLY A 185 0.02 -2.21 3.99
C GLY A 185 -0.88 -1.80 5.14
N CYS A 186 -1.88 -0.96 4.87
CA CYS A 186 -2.90 -0.61 5.85
C CYS A 186 -3.62 -1.86 6.35
N ARG A 187 -3.75 -2.05 7.67
CA ARG A 187 -4.39 -3.24 8.23
C ARG A 187 -5.88 -3.37 7.89
N THR A 188 -6.53 -2.28 7.47
CA THR A 188 -7.94 -2.26 7.07
C THR A 188 -8.14 -2.37 5.56
N CYS A 189 -7.60 -1.45 4.78
CA CYS A 189 -7.84 -1.39 3.32
C CYS A 189 -6.72 -1.99 2.47
N ARG A 190 -5.67 -2.53 3.10
CA ARG A 190 -4.49 -3.13 2.45
C ARG A 190 -3.64 -2.18 1.58
N ARG A 191 -4.03 -0.92 1.38
CA ARG A 191 -3.24 0.06 0.61
C ARG A 191 -1.81 0.16 1.18
N SER A 192 -0.81 0.11 0.30
CA SER A 192 0.60 0.17 0.67
C SER A 192 1.38 1.33 0.03
N HIS A 193 0.73 2.09 -0.85
CA HIS A 193 1.26 3.27 -1.52
C HIS A 193 0.57 4.53 -0.97
N GLN A 194 1.25 5.69 -1.12
CA GLN A 194 0.76 6.99 -0.64
C GLN A 194 0.41 6.99 0.86
N LEU A 195 1.16 6.23 1.66
CA LEU A 195 1.03 6.24 3.11
C LEU A 195 1.62 7.53 3.68
N LEU A 196 1.02 8.04 4.74
CA LEU A 196 1.51 9.19 5.49
C LEU A 196 2.54 8.72 6.53
N HIS A 197 3.69 9.38 6.57
CA HIS A 197 4.64 9.18 7.67
C HIS A 197 4.11 9.92 8.90
N ARG A 198 3.80 9.16 9.94
CA ARG A 198 3.35 9.68 11.23
C ARG A 198 4.57 10.12 12.05
N THR A 199 4.67 11.42 12.33
CA THR A 199 5.83 11.99 13.03
C THR A 199 5.68 11.96 14.55
N GLU A 200 4.48 12.23 15.08
CA GLU A 200 4.26 12.33 16.53
C GLU A 200 3.05 11.48 16.98
N ALA A 201 1.88 12.11 17.13
CA ALA A 201 0.69 11.49 17.70
C ALA A 201 -0.55 11.71 16.83
N MET A 202 -1.45 10.74 16.88
CA MET A 202 -2.80 10.83 16.37
C MET A 202 -3.77 10.96 17.55
N VAL A 203 -4.60 11.99 17.52
CA VAL A 203 -5.56 12.30 18.58
C VAL A 203 -6.97 12.15 18.03
N ALA A 204 -7.77 11.30 18.66
CA ALA A 204 -9.19 11.22 18.40
C ALA A 204 -9.91 12.34 19.16
N VAL A 205 -10.53 13.27 18.44
CA VAL A 205 -11.25 14.41 19.00
C VAL A 205 -12.76 14.18 18.88
N LEU A 206 -13.44 14.33 20.00
CA LEU A 206 -14.89 14.34 20.11
C LEU A 206 -15.35 15.78 20.32
N ASP A 207 -15.55 16.48 19.20
CA ASP A 207 -16.05 17.85 19.15
C ASP A 207 -17.11 18.01 18.05
N ASN A 208 -18.38 18.13 18.46
CA ASN A 208 -19.52 18.18 17.56
C ASN A 208 -19.61 19.47 16.72
N LYS A 209 -18.77 20.49 16.98
CA LYS A 209 -18.70 21.71 16.16
C LYS A 209 -17.55 21.70 15.17
N ALA A 210 -16.51 20.92 15.42
CA ALA A 210 -15.35 20.83 14.54
C ALA A 210 -15.62 19.89 13.36
N LYS A 211 -14.89 20.09 12.26
CA LYS A 211 -15.01 19.27 11.04
C LYS A 211 -13.63 18.86 10.54
N GLY A 212 -13.54 17.64 10.01
CA GLY A 212 -12.32 17.15 9.36
C GLY A 212 -11.19 16.87 10.35
N PHE A 213 -10.00 17.40 10.06
CA PHE A 213 -8.83 17.22 10.90
C PHE A 213 -7.90 18.42 10.83
N THR A 214 -7.02 18.53 11.83
CA THR A 214 -5.94 19.53 11.84
C THR A 214 -4.61 18.85 12.07
N VAL A 215 -3.54 19.45 11.55
CA VAL A 215 -2.16 19.04 11.78
C VAL A 215 -1.42 20.22 12.38
N LYS A 216 -0.87 20.04 13.58
CA LYS A 216 -0.08 21.07 14.26
C LYS A 216 1.08 20.39 14.98
N ASP A 217 2.30 20.87 14.75
CA ASP A 217 3.51 20.36 15.41
C ASP A 217 3.65 18.82 15.30
N GLY A 218 3.33 18.27 14.12
CA GLY A 218 3.36 16.82 13.86
C GLY A 218 2.23 16.00 14.48
N VAL A 219 1.36 16.63 15.29
CA VAL A 219 0.18 16.00 15.87
C VAL A 219 -1.01 16.14 14.94
N ILE A 220 -1.64 15.02 14.61
CA ILE A 220 -2.87 14.98 13.81
C ILE A 220 -4.05 14.86 14.77
N ARG A 221 -4.97 15.82 14.73
CA ARG A 221 -6.21 15.81 15.52
C ARG A 221 -7.38 15.49 14.59
N ALA A 222 -7.90 14.27 14.67
CA ALA A 222 -9.00 13.79 13.85
C ALA A 222 -10.35 14.00 14.54
N GLN A 223 -11.35 14.54 13.85
CA GLN A 223 -12.70 14.54 14.36
C GLN A 223 -13.37 13.19 14.15
N TRP A 224 -13.62 12.45 15.23
CA TRP A 224 -14.27 11.14 15.17
C TRP A 224 -15.68 11.23 14.55
N PHE A 225 -16.44 12.27 14.87
CA PHE A 225 -17.81 12.47 14.36
C PHE A 225 -17.93 12.53 12.84
N THR A 226 -16.86 12.93 12.14
CA THR A 226 -16.85 12.99 10.67
C THR A 226 -16.80 11.59 10.06
N ARG A 227 -16.16 10.63 10.74
CA ARG A 227 -15.89 9.30 10.19
C ARG A 227 -16.75 8.20 10.82
N ARG A 228 -17.14 8.38 12.08
CA ARG A 228 -17.92 7.42 12.90
C ARG A 228 -17.39 5.97 12.86
N THR A 229 -16.09 5.84 12.62
CA THR A 229 -15.35 4.59 12.51
C THR A 229 -14.05 4.76 13.28
N LEU A 230 -13.61 3.70 13.95
CA LEU A 230 -12.36 3.71 14.71
C LEU A 230 -11.15 3.72 13.77
N PHE A 231 -10.12 4.44 14.17
CA PHE A 231 -8.81 4.51 13.53
C PHE A 231 -7.71 4.35 14.58
N ASP A 232 -6.44 4.36 14.20
CA ASP A 232 -5.35 4.26 15.17
C ASP A 232 -5.13 5.63 15.82
N PHE A 233 -5.36 5.74 17.13
CA PHE A 233 -5.09 6.95 17.91
C PHE A 233 -4.25 6.62 19.15
N ASP A 234 -3.59 7.61 19.69
CA ASP A 234 -2.72 7.51 20.88
C ASP A 234 -3.29 8.27 22.06
N ARG A 235 -4.21 9.20 21.79
CA ARG A 235 -4.89 10.06 22.78
C ARG A 235 -6.32 10.29 22.34
N VAL A 236 -7.18 10.55 23.33
CA VAL A 236 -8.56 10.97 23.13
C VAL A 236 -8.75 12.34 23.77
N GLU A 237 -9.43 13.23 23.08
CA GLU A 237 -9.84 14.54 23.61
C GLU A 237 -11.34 14.70 23.44
N ILE A 238 -12.04 14.95 24.54
CA ILE A 238 -13.48 15.16 24.55
C ILE A 238 -13.72 16.64 24.86
N LEU A 239 -14.06 17.42 23.83
CA LEU A 239 -14.18 18.88 23.94
C LEU A 239 -15.64 19.31 24.06
N ARG A 240 -16.46 18.85 23.12
CA ARG A 240 -17.87 19.23 22.99
C ARG A 240 -18.64 18.02 22.46
N ALA A 241 -18.98 17.13 23.37
CA ALA A 241 -19.76 15.92 23.07
C ALA A 241 -20.81 15.70 24.16
N THR A 242 -21.93 15.09 23.79
CA THR A 242 -22.94 14.64 24.76
C THR A 242 -22.55 13.29 25.36
N ASP A 243 -23.16 12.91 26.49
CA ASP A 243 -23.03 11.55 27.05
C ASP A 243 -23.28 10.47 25.99
N GLU A 244 -24.38 10.58 25.23
CA GLU A 244 -24.72 9.60 24.20
C GLU A 244 -23.64 9.48 23.12
N GLU A 245 -23.06 10.59 22.69
CA GLU A 245 -22.00 10.60 21.69
C GLU A 245 -20.73 9.91 22.20
N VAL A 246 -20.36 10.18 23.45
CA VAL A 246 -19.20 9.59 24.12
C VAL A 246 -19.42 8.09 24.36
N GLU A 247 -20.60 7.71 24.84
CA GLU A 247 -20.97 6.31 25.05
C GLU A 247 -20.92 5.53 23.73
N ARG A 248 -21.43 6.08 22.62
CA ARG A 248 -21.31 5.43 21.29
C ARG A 248 -19.85 5.21 20.89
N PHE A 249 -18.98 6.20 21.10
CA PHE A 249 -17.55 6.04 20.83
C PHE A 249 -16.93 4.94 21.71
N ALA A 250 -17.19 4.96 23.02
CA ALA A 250 -16.68 3.97 23.95
C ALA A 250 -17.20 2.55 23.66
N VAL A 251 -18.46 2.40 23.24
CA VAL A 251 -19.02 1.12 22.78
C VAL A 251 -18.30 0.61 21.54
N GLN A 252 -17.94 1.47 20.58
CA GLN A 252 -17.11 1.05 19.46
C GLN A 252 -15.74 0.57 19.94
N VAL A 253 -15.09 1.31 20.84
CA VAL A 253 -13.78 0.94 21.42
C VAL A 253 -13.84 -0.41 22.14
N GLY A 254 -14.88 -0.63 22.96
CA GLY A 254 -15.09 -1.90 23.67
C GLY A 254 -15.39 -3.09 22.75
N ASN A 255 -16.01 -2.83 21.59
CA ASN A 255 -16.34 -3.84 20.58
C ASN A 255 -15.30 -3.93 19.44
N ASP A 256 -14.18 -3.21 19.54
CA ASP A 256 -13.14 -3.25 18.52
C ASP A 256 -12.57 -4.68 18.41
N THR A 257 -12.34 -5.12 17.18
CA THR A 257 -11.80 -6.45 16.88
C THR A 257 -10.36 -6.40 16.40
N ASP A 258 -9.79 -5.21 16.17
CA ASP A 258 -8.38 -5.06 15.75
C ASP A 258 -7.43 -5.50 16.88
N ALA A 259 -6.73 -6.60 16.65
CA ALA A 259 -5.81 -7.21 17.63
C ALA A 259 -4.61 -6.31 18.00
N VAL A 260 -4.28 -5.31 17.18
CA VAL A 260 -3.20 -4.34 17.42
C VAL A 260 -3.70 -3.16 18.25
N ARG A 261 -4.93 -2.68 18.01
CA ARG A 261 -5.49 -1.54 18.75
C ARG A 261 -5.94 -1.92 20.15
N ARG A 262 -6.66 -3.03 20.31
CA ARG A 262 -7.29 -3.40 21.58
C ARG A 262 -6.34 -3.40 22.78
N PRO A 263 -5.12 -3.96 22.70
CA PRO A 263 -4.20 -3.96 23.84
C PRO A 263 -3.70 -2.57 24.23
N ARG A 264 -3.84 -1.57 23.34
CA ARG A 264 -3.37 -0.20 23.56
C ARG A 264 -4.38 0.66 24.30
N TYR A 265 -5.68 0.38 24.20
CA TYR A 265 -6.71 1.22 24.83
C TYR A 265 -6.49 1.45 26.33
N PRO A 266 -6.13 0.43 27.14
CA PRO A 266 -5.84 0.62 28.56
C PRO A 266 -4.61 1.49 28.86
N THR A 267 -3.83 1.92 27.87
CA THR A 267 -2.70 2.84 28.03
C THR A 267 -2.95 4.21 27.41
N ILE A 268 -4.09 4.41 26.73
CA ILE A 268 -4.42 5.68 26.09
C ILE A 268 -4.90 6.68 27.13
N HIS A 269 -4.43 7.91 27.01
CA HIS A 269 -4.88 9.05 27.81
C HIS A 269 -6.12 9.68 27.16
N CYS A 270 -7.13 9.94 27.97
CA CYS A 270 -8.37 10.60 27.60
C CYS A 270 -8.53 11.89 28.41
N THR A 271 -8.48 13.04 27.74
CA THR A 271 -8.70 14.34 28.37
C THR A 271 -10.11 14.84 28.07
N ILE A 272 -10.75 15.44 29.07
CA ILE A 272 -12.12 15.94 28.99
C ILE A 272 -12.09 17.43 29.29
N ALA A 273 -12.63 18.25 28.38
CA ALA A 273 -12.76 19.68 28.60
C ALA A 273 -13.72 19.93 29.78
N PRO A 274 -13.45 20.90 30.67
CA PRO A 274 -14.27 21.14 31.87
C PRO A 274 -15.73 21.50 31.55
N GLU A 275 -15.98 22.07 30.37
CA GLU A 275 -17.31 22.45 29.91
C GLU A 275 -18.15 21.23 29.46
N CYS A 276 -17.51 20.08 29.25
CA CYS A 276 -18.17 18.82 28.90
C CYS A 276 -18.72 18.18 30.18
N GLN A 277 -19.97 18.51 30.51
CA GLN A 277 -20.69 18.02 31.68
C GLN A 277 -21.14 16.56 31.52
N LEU A 278 -20.19 15.64 31.42
CA LEU A 278 -20.48 14.21 31.31
C LEU A 278 -21.00 13.65 32.64
N SER A 279 -21.98 12.76 32.54
CA SER A 279 -22.51 12.03 33.68
C SER A 279 -21.47 11.10 34.30
N THR A 280 -21.66 10.76 35.58
CA THR A 280 -20.82 9.78 36.30
C THR A 280 -20.79 8.42 35.60
N ASN A 281 -21.88 8.02 34.93
CA ASN A 281 -21.92 6.75 34.19
C ASN A 281 -20.96 6.78 32.99
N THR A 282 -21.01 7.84 32.19
CA THR A 282 -20.11 8.03 31.04
C THR A 282 -18.65 8.10 31.47
N LEU A 283 -18.34 8.81 32.56
CA LEU A 283 -16.98 8.87 33.12
C LEU A 283 -16.46 7.47 33.50
N ARG A 284 -17.31 6.64 34.12
CA ARG A 284 -16.95 5.25 34.45
C ARG A 284 -16.72 4.39 33.21
N ILE A 285 -17.51 4.57 32.16
CA ILE A 285 -17.32 3.87 30.88
C ILE A 285 -15.96 4.26 30.27
N LEU A 286 -15.61 5.54 30.28
CA LEU A 286 -14.31 6.02 29.80
C LEU A 286 -13.16 5.45 30.62
N GLN A 287 -13.26 5.44 31.95
CA GLN A 287 -12.25 4.87 32.85
C GLN A 287 -12.07 3.36 32.67
N ASN A 288 -13.12 2.64 32.27
CA ASN A 288 -13.03 1.22 31.93
C ASN A 288 -12.43 0.99 30.53
N SER A 289 -12.55 1.97 29.64
CA SER A 289 -12.07 1.87 28.25
C SER A 289 -10.62 2.33 28.10
N PHE A 290 -10.19 3.31 28.90
CA PHE A 290 -8.91 4.00 28.79
C PHE A 290 -8.14 3.99 30.10
N GLY A 291 -6.81 4.05 30.01
CA GLY A 291 -5.93 3.93 31.19
C GLY A 291 -5.95 5.14 32.11
N HIS A 292 -6.02 6.33 31.53
CA HIS A 292 -5.98 7.59 32.27
C HIS A 292 -7.06 8.52 31.75
N VAL A 293 -7.98 8.93 32.62
CA VAL A 293 -9.09 9.82 32.29
C VAL A 293 -9.07 11.01 33.23
N GLU A 294 -8.92 12.21 32.67
CA GLU A 294 -8.78 13.43 33.45
C GLU A 294 -9.54 14.61 32.83
N GLN A 295 -9.99 15.52 33.69
CA GLN A 295 -10.55 16.81 33.28
C GLN A 295 -9.43 17.85 33.34
N ILE A 296 -9.05 18.43 32.21
CA ILE A 296 -7.99 19.44 32.12
C ILE A 296 -8.53 20.67 31.39
N PRO A 297 -8.27 21.90 31.87
CA PRO A 297 -8.46 23.11 31.08
C PRO A 297 -7.56 23.07 29.83
N LEU A 298 -8.15 22.90 28.65
CA LEU A 298 -7.45 22.78 27.37
C LEU A 298 -7.14 24.13 26.71
#